data_AF-A0A822FM07-F1
#
_entry.id   AF-A0A822FM07-F1
#
_cell.length_a   1.000
_cell.length_b   1.000
_cell.length_c   1.000
_cell.angle_alpha   90.00
_cell.angle_beta   90.00
_cell.angle_gamma   90.00
#
_symmetry.space_group_name_H-M   'P 1'
#
loop_
_entity.id
_entity.type
_entity.pdbx_description
1 polymer ?
#
loop_
_entity_poly.entity_id
_entity_poly.type
_entity_poly.pdbx_seq_one_letter_code
_entity_poly.pdbx_strand_id
1 'polypeptide(L)'
;FQRIRSSYVSYCSNLIHAKELLDAKRCEENGRVDDYLKRCTDSGFSRKLDLWDFLDQPRSRLMKYPILFKRIHKRTKDGHEDKRILLETINIVEELINDVSQATSAQICSNVISKLVYTNDEQ
;
A
#
# COMPACT_ATOMS: atom_id res chain seq x y z
N PHE A 1 15.35 1.11 11.21
CA PHE A 1 14.59 1.55 10.01
C PHE A 1 14.55 0.49 8.90
N GLN A 2 15.65 -0.24 8.63
CA GLN A 2 15.71 -1.26 7.56
C GLN A 2 14.61 -2.33 7.60
N ARG A 3 14.30 -2.89 8.78
CA ARG A 3 13.20 -3.87 8.93
C ARG A 3 11.86 -3.32 8.43
N ILE A 4 11.50 -2.11 8.89
CA ILE A 4 10.28 -1.42 8.45
C ILE A 4 10.30 -1.22 6.93
N ARG A 5 11.42 -0.73 6.37
CA ARG A 5 11.58 -0.55 4.93
C ARG A 5 11.32 -1.84 4.16
N SER A 6 11.98 -2.94 4.52
CA SER A 6 11.78 -4.24 3.86
C SER A 6 10.33 -4.75 3.93
N SER A 7 9.67 -4.58 5.08
CA SER A 7 8.29 -5.02 5.26
C SER A 7 7.31 -4.21 4.42
N TYR A 8 7.45 -2.88 4.38
CA TYR A 8 6.57 -2.02 3.57
C TYR A 8 6.79 -2.23 2.08
N VAL A 9 8.05 -2.36 1.63
CA VAL A 9 8.37 -2.61 0.23
C VAL A 9 7.75 -3.93 -0.24
N SER A 10 7.96 -5.02 0.50
CA SER A 10 7.40 -6.33 0.16
C SER A 10 5.87 -6.37 0.22
N TYR A 11 5.27 -5.77 1.24
CA TYR A 11 3.82 -5.77 1.40
C TYR A 11 3.12 -4.95 0.31
N CYS A 12 3.58 -3.72 0.08
CA CYS A 12 2.94 -2.79 -0.86
C CYS A 12 3.14 -3.21 -2.32
N SER A 13 4.29 -3.79 -2.69
CA SER A 13 4.50 -4.28 -4.05
C SER A 13 3.57 -5.45 -4.40
N ASN A 14 3.28 -6.31 -3.43
CA ASN A 14 2.35 -7.44 -3.61
C ASN A 14 0.87 -7.04 -3.49
N LEU A 15 0.57 -5.84 -3.00
CA LEU A 15 -0.81 -5.40 -2.74
C LEU A 15 -1.68 -5.39 -4.01
N ILE A 16 -1.07 -5.18 -5.17
CA ILE A 16 -1.75 -5.22 -6.48
C ILE A 16 -2.19 -6.64 -6.83
N HIS A 17 -1.34 -7.64 -6.56
CA HIS A 17 -1.69 -9.04 -6.78
C HIS A 17 -2.80 -9.46 -5.81
N ALA A 18 -2.72 -8.99 -4.55
CA ALA A 18 -3.77 -9.21 -3.57
C ALA A 18 -5.10 -8.57 -4.00
N LYS A 19 -5.08 -7.39 -4.65
CA LYS A 19 -6.27 -6.74 -5.19
C LYS A 19 -6.87 -7.53 -6.34
N GLU A 20 -6.07 -7.90 -7.34
CA GLU A 20 -6.50 -8.72 -8.47
C GLU A 20 -7.14 -10.04 -8.01
N LEU A 21 -6.50 -10.72 -7.06
CA LEU A 21 -7.02 -11.96 -6.50
C LEU A 21 -8.33 -11.74 -5.72
N LEU A 22 -8.41 -10.68 -4.91
CA LEU A 22 -9.63 -10.34 -4.17
C LEU A 22 -10.80 -10.06 -5.12
N ASP A 23 -10.57 -9.30 -6.19
CA ASP A 23 -11.61 -8.96 -7.17
C ASP A 23 -12.05 -10.20 -7.95
N ALA A 24 -11.11 -11.07 -8.36
CA ALA A 24 -11.44 -12.36 -8.97
C ALA A 24 -12.28 -13.24 -8.02
N LYS A 25 -11.90 -13.33 -6.75
CA LYS A 25 -12.60 -14.12 -5.73
C LYS A 25 -14.01 -13.61 -5.45
N ARG A 26 -14.24 -12.30 -5.53
CA ARG A 26 -15.59 -11.71 -5.40
C ARG A 26 -16.50 -12.03 -6.58
N CYS A 27 -15.93 -12.21 -7.78
CA CYS A 27 -16.67 -12.52 -9.00
C CYS A 27 -16.88 -14.03 -9.24
N GLU A 28 -16.47 -14.90 -8.32
CA GLU A 28 -16.68 -16.35 -8.47
C GLU A 28 -18.18 -16.71 -8.46
N GLU A 29 -18.58 -17.66 -9.32
CA GLU A 29 -19.98 -18.07 -9.53
C GLU A 29 -20.68 -18.53 -8.25
N ASN A 30 -19.93 -19.13 -7.31
CA ASN A 30 -20.51 -19.64 -6.06
C ASN A 30 -20.85 -18.53 -5.05
N GLY A 31 -20.39 -17.28 -5.25
CA GLY A 31 -20.68 -16.11 -4.42
C GLY A 31 -20.24 -16.19 -2.95
N ARG A 32 -19.51 -17.23 -2.53
CA ARG A 32 -19.24 -17.51 -1.11
C ARG A 32 -18.33 -16.45 -0.48
N VAL A 33 -17.34 -15.98 -1.23
CA VAL A 33 -16.41 -14.96 -0.74
C VAL A 33 -17.13 -13.61 -0.61
N ASP A 34 -17.91 -13.22 -1.61
CA ASP A 34 -18.65 -11.95 -1.58
C ASP A 34 -19.67 -11.90 -0.42
N ASP A 35 -20.44 -12.97 -0.23
CA ASP A 35 -21.38 -13.10 0.90
C ASP A 35 -20.66 -13.02 2.27
N TYR A 36 -19.54 -13.74 2.44
CA TYR A 36 -18.75 -13.66 3.67
C TYR A 36 -18.24 -12.23 3.94
N LEU A 37 -17.74 -11.55 2.91
CA LEU A 37 -17.24 -10.18 3.03
C LEU A 37 -18.36 -9.18 3.36
N LYS A 38 -19.55 -9.33 2.77
CA LYS A 38 -20.74 -8.52 3.12
C LYS A 38 -21.11 -8.67 4.59
N ARG A 39 -21.18 -9.90 5.11
CA ARG A 39 -21.43 -10.17 6.54
C ARG A 39 -20.39 -9.52 7.45
N CYS A 40 -19.12 -9.47 7.02
CA CYS A 40 -18.07 -8.78 7.76
C CYS A 40 -18.32 -7.26 7.80
N THR A 41 -18.68 -6.65 6.67
CA THR A 41 -19.01 -5.21 6.58
C THR A 41 -20.25 -4.84 7.40
N ASP A 42 -21.25 -5.73 7.47
CA ASP A 42 -22.48 -5.52 8.24
C ASP A 42 -22.26 -5.69 9.76
N SER A 43 -21.22 -6.41 10.15
CA SER A 43 -20.85 -6.59 11.55
C SER A 43 -20.14 -5.36 12.13
N GLY A 44 -20.40 -5.05 13.40
CA GLY A 44 -19.88 -3.86 14.06
C GLY A 44 -18.35 -3.76 14.13
N PHE A 45 -17.63 -4.89 14.05
CA PHE A 45 -16.15 -4.89 14.14
C PHE A 45 -15.47 -4.21 12.94
N SER A 46 -16.08 -4.30 11.75
CA SER A 46 -15.49 -3.75 10.52
C SER A 46 -15.59 -2.23 10.47
N ARG A 47 -16.48 -1.62 11.27
CA ARG A 47 -16.83 -0.20 11.19
C ARG A 47 -17.27 0.21 9.77
N LYS A 48 -17.93 -0.71 9.05
CA LYS A 48 -18.37 -0.54 7.65
C LYS A 48 -17.23 -0.39 6.63
N LEU A 49 -16.01 -0.79 6.99
CA LEU A 49 -14.88 -0.88 6.07
C LEU A 49 -14.89 -2.24 5.39
N ASP A 50 -14.53 -2.27 4.11
CA ASP A 50 -14.38 -3.52 3.38
C ASP A 50 -12.98 -4.11 3.59
N LEU A 51 -12.75 -5.35 3.16
CA LEU A 51 -11.45 -6.00 3.35
C LEU A 51 -10.29 -5.20 2.70
N TRP A 52 -10.54 -4.54 1.57
CA TRP A 52 -9.51 -3.78 0.88
C TRP A 52 -9.06 -2.57 1.70
N ASP A 53 -9.97 -1.87 2.38
CA ASP A 53 -9.62 -0.76 3.27
C ASP A 53 -8.58 -1.15 4.34
N PHE A 54 -8.70 -2.38 4.88
CA PHE A 54 -7.73 -2.91 5.84
C PHE A 54 -6.40 -3.28 5.19
N LEU A 55 -6.44 -3.91 4.01
CA LEU A 55 -5.24 -4.29 3.26
C LEU A 55 -4.46 -3.06 2.76
N ASP A 56 -5.17 -1.99 2.42
CA ASP A 56 -4.56 -0.76 1.92
C ASP A 56 -4.02 0.15 3.03
N GLN A 57 -4.39 -0.12 4.28
CA GLN A 57 -4.07 0.73 5.42
C GLN A 57 -2.56 0.97 5.60
N PRO A 58 -1.64 0.00 5.43
CA PRO A 58 -0.20 0.26 5.50
C PRO A 58 0.24 1.29 4.47
N ARG A 59 -0.17 1.15 3.19
CA ARG A 59 0.16 2.08 2.12
C ARG A 59 -0.41 3.48 2.41
N SER A 60 -1.70 3.56 2.73
CA SER A 60 -2.38 4.81 3.08
C SER A 60 -1.73 5.51 4.28
N ARG A 61 -1.33 4.74 5.31
CA ARG A 61 -0.67 5.27 6.49
C ARG A 61 0.72 5.78 6.20
N LEU A 62 1.49 5.07 5.38
CA LEU A 62 2.84 5.47 4.98
C LEU A 62 2.85 6.88 4.35
N MET A 63 1.91 7.14 3.44
CA MET A 63 1.75 8.44 2.77
C MET A 63 1.38 9.59 3.72
N LYS A 64 0.81 9.30 4.90
CA LYS A 64 0.39 10.32 5.87
C LYS A 64 1.56 10.81 6.74
N TYR A 65 2.62 10.02 6.92
CA TYR A 65 3.72 10.38 7.82
C TYR A 65 4.45 11.67 7.42
N PRO A 66 4.81 11.91 6.14
CA PRO A 66 5.43 13.19 5.76
C PRO A 66 4.54 14.39 6.09
N ILE A 67 3.23 14.27 5.89
CA ILE A 67 2.26 15.34 6.18
C ILE A 67 2.23 15.64 7.69
N LEU A 68 2.21 14.59 8.51
CA LEU A 68 2.21 14.75 9.97
C LEU A 68 3.52 15.37 10.46
N PHE A 69 4.67 14.88 10.00
CA PHE A 69 5.97 15.42 10.40
C PHE A 69 6.19 16.86 9.91
N LYS A 70 5.79 17.20 8.68
CA LYS A 70 5.82 18.58 8.17
C LYS A 70 4.99 19.54 9.03
N ARG A 71 3.83 19.09 9.52
CA ARG A 71 2.99 19.90 10.41
C ARG A 71 3.64 20.13 11.77
N ILE A 72 4.29 19.11 12.34
CA ILE A 72 5.03 19.23 13.60
C ILE A 72 6.24 20.15 13.40
N HIS A 73 7.05 19.91 12.38
CA HIS A 73 8.22 20.73 12.03
C HIS A 73 7.90 22.22 11.86
N LYS A 74 6.76 22.54 11.23
CA LYS A 74 6.28 23.92 11.08
C LYS A 74 6.00 24.62 12.41
N ARG A 75 5.60 23.87 13.45
CA ARG A 75 5.27 24.40 14.78
C ARG A 75 6.45 24.35 15.76
N THR A 76 7.49 23.59 15.46
CA THR A 76 8.73 23.54 16.24
C THR A 76 9.51 24.84 16.09
N LYS A 77 9.94 25.43 17.20
CA LYS A 77 10.74 26.68 17.22
C LYS A 77 12.08 26.50 16.54
N ASP A 78 12.59 27.57 15.93
CA ASP A 78 13.93 27.57 15.36
C ASP A 78 14.97 27.51 16.49
N GLY A 79 16.01 26.70 16.32
CA GLY A 79 17.01 26.40 17.35
C GLY A 79 16.67 25.23 18.28
N HIS A 80 15.46 24.66 18.21
CA HIS A 80 15.13 23.41 18.91
C HIS A 80 15.71 22.20 18.17
N GLU A 81 16.32 21.26 18.88
CA GLU A 81 16.96 20.07 18.29
C GLU A 81 16.01 19.27 17.39
N ASP A 82 14.75 19.09 17.82
CA ASP A 82 13.72 18.41 17.03
C ASP A 82 13.48 19.03 15.65
N LYS A 83 13.81 20.31 15.42
CA LYS A 83 13.64 20.94 14.11
C LYS A 83 14.47 20.18 13.07
N ARG A 84 15.72 19.89 13.39
CA ARG A 84 16.64 19.14 12.51
C ARG A 84 16.22 17.68 12.40
N ILE A 85 15.90 17.03 13.53
CA ILE A 85 15.49 15.63 13.57
C ILE A 85 14.22 15.39 12.74
N LEU A 86 13.24 16.29 12.83
CA LEU A 86 12.00 16.19 12.06
C LEU A 86 12.24 16.35 10.56
N LEU A 87 13.14 17.26 10.16
CA LEU A 87 13.51 17.42 8.75
C LEU A 87 14.18 16.15 8.19
N GLU A 88 15.12 15.58 8.94
CA GLU A 88 15.77 14.31 8.57
C GLU A 88 14.74 13.16 8.50
N THR A 89 13.83 13.09 9.47
CA THR A 89 12.76 12.08 9.49
C THR A 89 11.84 12.20 8.28
N ILE A 90 11.50 13.42 7.86
CA ILE A 90 10.70 13.66 6.64
C ILE A 90 11.43 13.07 5.43
N ASN A 91 12.71 13.36 5.25
CA ASN A 91 13.50 12.87 4.12
C ASN A 91 13.56 11.34 4.11
N ILE A 92 13.85 10.71 5.26
CA ILE A 92 13.92 9.24 5.38
C ILE A 92 12.59 8.57 4.99
N VAL A 93 11.45 9.16 5.39
CA VAL A 93 10.14 8.60 5.07
C VAL A 93 9.78 8.82 3.59
N GLU A 94 10.14 9.98 3.02
CA GLU A 94 9.95 10.24 1.59
C GLU A 94 10.79 9.30 0.72
N GLU A 95 12.03 8.99 1.12
CA GLU A 95 12.85 7.94 0.49
C GLU A 95 12.17 6.58 0.54
N LEU A 96 11.64 6.18 1.71
CA LEU A 96 10.90 4.92 1.84
C LEU A 96 9.66 4.88 0.92
N ILE A 97 8.94 5.99 0.79
CA ILE A 97 7.79 6.08 -0.14
C ILE A 97 8.26 5.87 -1.58
N ASN A 98 9.40 6.46 -1.96
CA ASN A 98 9.98 6.27 -3.28
C ASN A 98 10.39 4.81 -3.52
N ASP A 99 11.06 4.16 -2.56
CA ASP A 99 11.43 2.75 -2.65
C ASP A 99 10.20 1.86 -2.87
N VAL A 100 9.14 2.09 -2.10
CA VAL A 100 7.86 1.38 -2.22
C VAL A 100 7.23 1.61 -3.60
N SER A 101 7.21 2.86 -4.06
CA SER A 101 6.65 3.24 -5.36
C SER A 101 7.38 2.57 -6.53
N GLN A 102 8.72 2.57 -6.49
CA GLN A 102 9.56 1.92 -7.50
C GLN A 102 9.34 0.41 -7.52
N ALA A 103 9.38 -0.24 -6.35
CA ALA A 103 9.14 -1.68 -6.25
C ALA A 103 7.74 -2.08 -6.73
N THR A 104 6.72 -1.30 -6.38
CA THR A 104 5.34 -1.50 -6.85
C THR A 104 5.26 -1.35 -8.36
N SER A 105 5.88 -0.32 -8.93
CA SER A 105 5.88 -0.08 -10.38
C SER A 105 6.59 -1.19 -11.16
N ALA A 106 7.73 -1.67 -10.65
CA ALA A 106 8.44 -2.82 -11.22
C ALA A 106 7.57 -4.09 -11.19
N GLN A 107 6.87 -4.32 -10.08
CA GLN A 107 5.97 -5.47 -9.94
C GLN A 107 4.77 -5.40 -10.91
N ILE A 108 4.19 -4.21 -11.11
CA ILE A 108 3.14 -4.00 -12.13
C ILE A 108 3.67 -4.33 -13.52
N CYS A 109 4.82 -3.76 -13.88
CA CYS A 109 5.43 -3.97 -15.18
C CYS A 109 5.67 -5.46 -15.45
N SER A 110 6.25 -6.18 -14.47
CA SER A 110 6.46 -7.63 -14.57
C SER A 110 5.16 -8.42 -14.72
N ASN A 111 4.10 -8.03 -14.02
CA ASN A 111 2.78 -8.69 -14.10
C ASN A 111 2.08 -8.43 -15.45
N VAL A 112 2.27 -7.25 -16.03
CA VAL A 112 1.75 -6.95 -17.37
C VAL A 112 2.51 -7.76 -18.42
N ILE A 113 3.85 -7.78 -18.36
CA ILE A 113 4.69 -8.52 -19.29
C ILE A 113 4.36 -10.02 -19.28
N SER A 114 4.15 -10.62 -18.11
CA SER A 114 3.84 -12.06 -18.01
C SER A 114 2.48 -12.45 -18.61
N LYS A 115 1.56 -11.49 -18.78
CA LYS A 115 0.24 -11.68 -19.37
C LYS A 115 0.21 -11.36 -20.87
N LEU A 116 1.30 -10.88 -21.46
CA LEU A 116 1.38 -10.64 -22.90
C LEU A 116 1.47 -11.96 -23.65
N VAL A 117 0.54 -12.19 -24.58
CA VAL A 117 0.59 -13.29 -25.55
C VAL A 117 1.07 -12.73 -26.88
N TYR A 118 2.15 -13.27 -27.43
CA TYR A 118 2.69 -12.85 -28.72
C TYR A 118 1.95 -13.58 -29.85
N THR A 119 1.45 -12.81 -30.82
CA THR A 119 0.65 -13.32 -31.95
C THR A 119 1.43 -14.16 -32.98
N ASN A 120 2.69 -14.51 -32.73
CA ASN A 120 3.55 -15.23 -33.67
C ASN A 120 3.77 -16.72 -33.30
N ASP A 121 3.18 -17.22 -32.22
CA ASP A 121 3.28 -18.64 -31.82
C ASP A 121 2.14 -19.52 -32.39
N GLU A 122 1.33 -18.99 -33.33
CA GLU A 122 0.29 -19.73 -34.06
C GLU A 122 0.63 -19.96 -35.56
N GLN A 123 1.91 -20.13 -35.92
CA GLN A 123 2.31 -20.59 -37.26
C GLN A 123 3.17 -21.84 -37.25
#